data_AF-A0A1I3XB64-F1
#
_entry.id   AF-A0A1I3XB64-F1
#
_cell.length_a   1.000
_cell.length_b   1.000
_cell.length_c   1.000
_cell.angle_alpha   90.00
_cell.angle_beta   90.00
_cell.angle_gamma   90.00
#
_symmetry.space_group_name_H-M   'P 1'
#
loop_
_entity.id
_entity.type
_entity.pdbx_description
1 polymer ?
#
loop_
_entity_poly.entity_id
_entity_poly.type
_entity_poly.pdbx_seq_one_letter_code
_entity_poly.pdbx_strand_id
1 'polypeptide(L)'
;MNDFFASIKKNRLGIALMVIASLQTALGQMFWKMSNGELNLYLFVGFLLYSLGAVLMIVSFRFGSLSVLHPLLSIGYVFALFFGAIILQEIITTSNVIGTSFIIIGAALIGGGDH
;
A
#
# COMPACT_ATOMS: atom_id res chain seq x y z
N MET A 1 -17.17 -2.38 -24.02
CA MET A 1 -17.61 -1.86 -22.70
C MET A 1 -16.49 -2.18 -21.73
N ASN A 2 -15.65 -1.19 -21.43
CA ASN A 2 -14.25 -1.29 -20.96
C ASN A 2 -13.98 -2.45 -19.98
N ASP A 3 -13.26 -3.47 -20.46
CA ASP A 3 -12.86 -4.67 -19.71
C ASP A 3 -12.13 -4.35 -18.40
N PHE A 4 -11.45 -3.20 -18.35
CA PHE A 4 -10.85 -2.61 -17.15
C PHE A 4 -11.84 -2.46 -15.98
N PHE A 5 -12.99 -1.83 -16.22
CA PHE A 5 -13.99 -1.59 -15.16
C PHE A 5 -14.70 -2.88 -14.75
N ALA A 6 -14.82 -3.85 -15.68
CA ALA A 6 -15.35 -5.17 -15.37
C ALA A 6 -14.41 -5.96 -14.45
N SER A 7 -13.09 -5.93 -14.71
CA SER A 7 -12.07 -6.55 -13.87
C SER A 7 -12.04 -5.95 -12.46
N ILE A 8 -12.10 -4.62 -12.35
CA ILE A 8 -12.20 -3.93 -11.03
C ILE A 8 -13.47 -4.36 -10.29
N LYS A 9 -14.62 -4.42 -10.97
CA LYS A 9 -15.89 -4.80 -10.33
C LYS A 9 -15.86 -6.25 -9.83
N LYS A 10 -15.20 -7.15 -10.57
CA LYS A 10 -14.99 -8.55 -10.18
C LYS A 10 -14.08 -8.67 -8.95
N ASN A 11 -13.00 -7.90 -8.91
CA ASN A 11 -11.96 -7.97 -7.88
C ASN A 11 -12.16 -6.99 -6.71
N ARG A 12 -13.33 -6.34 -6.61
CA ARG A 12 -13.60 -5.22 -5.68
C ARG A 12 -13.26 -5.52 -4.22
N LEU A 13 -13.53 -6.75 -3.77
CA LEU A 13 -13.29 -7.17 -2.38
C LEU A 13 -11.79 -7.34 -2.12
N GLY A 14 -11.06 -7.99 -3.04
CA GLY A 14 -9.60 -8.07 -2.99
C GLY A 14 -8.97 -6.68 -2.98
N ILE A 15 -9.42 -5.77 -3.85
CA ILE A 15 -8.92 -4.39 -3.92
C ILE A 15 -9.15 -3.67 -2.59
N ALA A 16 -10.36 -3.72 -2.03
CA ALA A 16 -10.66 -3.08 -0.74
C ALA A 16 -9.77 -3.63 0.38
N LEU A 17 -9.63 -4.96 0.47
CA LEU A 17 -8.74 -5.61 1.44
C LEU A 17 -7.28 -5.21 1.24
N MET A 18 -6.83 -5.10 0.00
CA MET A 18 -5.46 -4.72 -0.34
C MET A 18 -5.14 -3.26 0.04
N VAL A 19 -6.11 -2.36 -0.14
CA VAL A 19 -5.98 -0.95 0.29
C VAL A 19 -5.87 -0.88 1.82
N ILE A 20 -6.73 -1.62 2.54
CA ILE A 20 -6.67 -1.68 4.01
C ILE A 20 -5.35 -2.29 4.48
N ALA A 21 -4.90 -3.36 3.84
CA ALA A 21 -3.60 -3.99 4.10
C ALA A 21 -2.45 -3.00 3.90
N SER A 22 -2.45 -2.26 2.78
CA SER A 22 -1.43 -1.26 2.45
C SER A 22 -1.42 -0.09 3.44
N LEU A 23 -2.59 0.33 3.93
CA LEU A 23 -2.69 1.33 4.99
C LEU A 23 -2.05 0.84 6.28
N GLN A 24 -2.35 -0.41 6.67
CA GLN A 24 -1.85 -0.99 7.90
C GLN A 24 -0.34 -1.26 7.86
N THR A 25 0.19 -1.74 6.74
CA THR A 25 1.64 -1.89 6.55
C THR A 25 2.36 -0.55 6.56
N ALA A 26 1.79 0.49 5.94
CA ALA A 26 2.34 1.85 6.00
C ALA A 26 2.35 2.42 7.42
N LEU A 27 1.32 2.17 8.23
CA LEU A 27 1.33 2.50 9.66
C LEU A 27 2.44 1.75 10.41
N GLY A 28 2.61 0.45 10.13
CA GLY A 28 3.71 -0.32 10.71
C GLY A 28 5.09 0.26 10.38
N GLN A 29 5.32 0.62 9.11
CA GLN A 29 6.55 1.26 8.64
C GLN A 29 6.78 2.64 9.29
N MET A 30 5.71 3.40 9.52
CA MET A 30 5.77 4.69 10.23
C MET A 30 6.25 4.50 11.67
N PHE A 31 5.72 3.50 12.40
CA PHE A 31 6.19 3.19 13.76
C PHE A 31 7.66 2.74 13.79
N TRP A 32 8.13 2.02 12.76
CA TRP A 32 9.55 1.72 12.63
C TRP A 32 10.41 2.97 12.43
N LYS A 33 9.94 3.96 11.65
CA LYS A 33 10.62 5.26 11.57
C LYS A 33 10.68 5.96 12.93
N MET A 34 9.58 5.98 13.68
CA MET A 34 9.53 6.56 15.03
C MET A 34 10.43 5.83 16.04
N SER A 35 10.73 4.56 15.78
CA SER A 35 11.60 3.76 16.62
C SER A 35 13.07 4.20 16.58
N ASN A 36 13.49 5.00 15.59
CA ASN A 36 14.89 5.40 15.37
C ASN A 36 15.88 4.22 15.32
N GLY A 37 15.42 3.02 14.95
CA GLY A 37 16.25 1.81 14.90
C GLY A 37 16.57 1.16 16.25
N GLU A 38 15.99 1.65 17.35
CA GLU A 38 16.19 1.08 18.69
C GLU A 38 15.17 -0.02 19.01
N LEU A 39 15.50 -0.91 19.95
CA LEU A 39 14.57 -1.93 20.46
C LEU A 39 13.61 -1.32 21.49
N ASN A 40 12.57 -0.63 21.01
CA ASN A 40 11.56 0.02 21.84
C ASN A 40 10.13 -0.44 21.51
N LEU A 41 9.14 0.06 22.27
CA LEU A 41 7.73 -0.27 22.07
C LEU A 41 7.23 0.08 20.66
N TYR A 42 7.73 1.16 20.05
CA TYR A 42 7.35 1.54 18.68
C TYR A 42 7.78 0.49 17.66
N LEU A 43 8.96 -0.12 17.84
CA LEU A 43 9.40 -1.23 16.98
C LEU A 43 8.41 -2.40 17.02
N PHE A 44 8.01 -2.81 18.23
CA PHE A 44 7.09 -3.93 18.42
C PHE A 44 5.69 -3.64 17.88
N VAL A 45 5.17 -2.43 18.12
CA VAL A 45 3.90 -1.98 17.54
C VAL A 45 3.97 -1.95 16.02
N GLY A 46 5.08 -1.46 15.45
CA GLY A 46 5.33 -1.47 14.02
C GLY A 46 5.30 -2.88 13.43
N PHE A 47 5.95 -3.84 14.09
CA PHE A 47 5.90 -5.24 13.69
C PHE A 47 4.47 -5.82 13.73
N LEU A 48 3.73 -5.61 14.83
CA LEU A 48 2.37 -6.14 14.95
C LEU A 48 1.44 -5.59 13.85
N LEU A 49 1.49 -4.27 13.60
CA LEU A 49 0.68 -3.65 12.56
C LEU A 49 1.10 -4.13 11.17
N TYR A 50 2.40 -4.19 10.89
CA TYR A 50 2.90 -4.67 9.61
C TYR A 50 2.51 -6.12 9.35
N SER A 51 2.66 -6.99 10.35
CA SER A 51 2.29 -8.40 10.25
C SER A 51 0.79 -8.59 10.00
N LEU A 52 -0.07 -7.84 10.69
CA LEU A 52 -1.51 -7.86 10.41
C LEU A 52 -1.80 -7.41 8.97
N GLY A 53 -1.10 -6.38 8.49
CA GLY A 53 -1.26 -5.88 7.12
C GLY A 53 -0.82 -6.91 6.09
N ALA A 54 0.28 -7.61 6.35
CA ALA A 54 0.77 -8.70 5.51
C ALA A 54 -0.23 -9.88 5.47
N VAL A 55 -0.85 -10.23 6.60
CA VAL A 55 -1.90 -11.26 6.63
C VAL A 55 -3.12 -10.82 5.82
N LEU A 56 -3.58 -9.57 5.96
CA LEU A 56 -4.68 -9.03 5.16
C LEU A 56 -4.36 -9.03 3.66
N MET A 57 -3.13 -8.70 3.28
CA MET A 57 -2.65 -8.78 1.91
C MET A 57 -2.76 -10.22 1.38
N ILE A 58 -2.27 -11.21 2.11
CA ILE A 58 -2.37 -12.62 1.71
C ILE A 58 -3.83 -13.04 1.55
N VAL A 59 -4.71 -12.62 2.47
CA VAL A 59 -6.16 -12.90 2.40
C VAL A 59 -6.77 -12.23 1.17
N SER A 60 -6.35 -11.02 0.81
CA SER A 60 -6.88 -10.28 -0.34
C SER A 60 -6.66 -11.02 -1.66
N PHE A 61 -5.54 -11.76 -1.81
CA PHE A 61 -5.25 -12.58 -2.99
C PHE A 61 -6.23 -13.74 -3.19
N ARG A 62 -7.03 -14.10 -2.18
CA ARG A 62 -8.13 -15.07 -2.34
C ARG A 62 -9.36 -14.47 -3.04
N PHE A 63 -9.46 -13.15 -3.09
CA PHE A 63 -10.64 -12.41 -3.56
C PHE A 63 -10.37 -11.55 -4.81
N GLY A 64 -9.21 -11.71 -5.45
CA GLY A 64 -8.90 -11.06 -6.71
C GLY A 64 -7.66 -11.65 -7.39
N SER A 65 -7.48 -11.33 -8.68
CA SER A 65 -6.31 -11.77 -9.43
C SER A 65 -5.03 -11.07 -8.94
N LEU A 66 -3.95 -11.84 -8.88
CA LEU A 66 -2.63 -11.35 -8.44
C LEU A 66 -2.16 -10.19 -9.35
N SER A 67 -2.38 -10.30 -10.65
CA SER A 67 -2.11 -9.27 -11.67
C SER A 67 -2.75 -7.91 -11.36
N VAL A 68 -3.93 -7.88 -10.73
CA VAL A 68 -4.65 -6.64 -10.36
C VAL A 68 -4.26 -6.16 -8.97
N LEU A 69 -4.06 -7.07 -8.02
CA LEU A 69 -3.82 -6.73 -6.62
C LEU A 69 -2.36 -6.36 -6.32
N HIS A 70 -1.40 -7.00 -6.98
CA HIS A 70 0.03 -6.74 -6.77
C HIS A 70 0.42 -5.29 -7.09
N PRO A 71 -0.05 -4.70 -8.21
CA PRO A 71 0.17 -3.28 -8.48
C PRO A 71 -0.47 -2.37 -7.43
N LEU A 72 -1.58 -2.79 -6.82
CA LEU A 72 -2.28 -1.99 -5.82
C LEU A 72 -1.49 -1.79 -4.53
N LEU A 73 -0.51 -2.65 -4.24
CA LEU A 73 0.43 -2.46 -3.12
C LEU A 73 1.22 -1.15 -3.23
N SER A 74 1.39 -0.63 -4.44
CA SER A 74 2.00 0.67 -4.69
C SER A 74 1.26 1.83 -4.01
N ILE A 75 -0.02 1.68 -3.68
CA ILE A 75 -0.77 2.68 -2.90
C ILE A 75 -0.17 2.85 -1.50
N GLY A 76 0.50 1.82 -0.97
CA GLY A 76 1.26 1.91 0.28
C GLY A 76 2.28 3.06 0.28
N TYR A 77 2.90 3.38 -0.86
CA TYR A 77 3.82 4.53 -0.97
C TYR A 77 3.11 5.87 -0.77
N VAL A 78 1.86 5.98 -1.23
CA VAL A 78 1.03 7.19 -1.00
C VAL A 78 0.76 7.35 0.49
N PHE A 79 0.36 6.28 1.17
CA PHE A 79 0.15 6.30 2.61
C PHE A 79 1.44 6.60 3.38
N ALA A 80 2.57 6.03 2.97
CA ALA A 80 3.87 6.29 3.57
C ALA A 80 4.29 7.77 3.45
N LEU A 81 4.10 8.39 2.27
CA LEU A 81 4.32 9.83 2.10
C LEU A 81 3.36 10.67 2.93
N PHE A 82 2.09 10.28 2.98
CA PHE A 82 1.06 10.98 3.77
C PHE A 82 1.41 10.98 5.26
N PHE A 83 1.75 9.81 5.83
CA PHE A 83 2.17 9.71 7.23
C PHE A 83 3.51 10.40 7.49
N GLY A 84 4.45 10.31 6.56
CA GLY A 84 5.74 11.02 6.60
C GLY A 84 5.53 12.54 6.71
N ALA A 85 4.67 13.11 5.86
CA ALA A 85 4.40 14.54 5.83
C ALA A 85 3.67 15.04 7.08
N ILE A 86 2.61 14.35 7.51
CA ILE A 86 1.73 14.85 8.56
C ILE A 86 2.26 14.51 9.95
N ILE A 87 2.71 13.27 10.16
CA ILE A 87 3.02 12.79 11.51
C ILE A 87 4.50 12.94 11.82
N LEU A 88 5.38 12.60 10.85
CA LEU A 88 6.83 12.73 11.01
C LEU A 88 7.34 14.12 10.59
N GLN A 89 6.48 14.99 10.02
CA GLN A 89 6.82 16.34 9.55
C GLN A 89 8.01 16.33 8.57
N GLU A 90 8.10 15.29 7.75
CA GLU A 90 9.15 15.15 6.73
C GLU A 90 8.92 16.12 5.56
N ILE A 91 10.01 16.69 5.05
CA ILE A 91 9.96 17.56 3.87
C ILE A 91 9.70 16.69 2.63
N ILE A 92 8.47 16.75 2.12
CA ILE A 92 8.12 16.08 0.87
C ILE A 92 8.66 16.90 -0.30
N THR A 93 9.64 16.34 -1.02
CA THR A 93 10.21 17.00 -2.19
C THR A 93 9.36 16.75 -3.43
N THR A 94 9.48 17.62 -4.43
CA THR A 94 8.84 17.45 -5.74
C THR A 94 9.20 16.09 -6.37
N SER A 95 10.43 15.61 -6.15
CA SER A 95 10.89 14.30 -6.62
C SER A 95 10.12 13.14 -5.98
N ASN A 96 9.77 13.22 -4.69
CA ASN A 96 8.97 12.19 -4.02
C ASN A 96 7.57 12.06 -4.63
N VAL A 97 6.95 13.21 -4.95
CA VAL A 97 5.62 13.26 -5.55
C VAL A 97 5.64 12.72 -6.98
N ILE A 98 6.59 13.16 -7.79
CA ILE A 98 6.75 12.68 -9.17
C ILE A 98 7.04 11.17 -9.19
N GLY A 99 7.99 10.71 -8.37
CA GLY A 99 8.35 9.29 -8.30
C GLY A 99 7.16 8.42 -7.88
N THR A 100 6.43 8.82 -6.85
CA THR A 100 5.22 8.10 -6.41
C THR A 100 4.14 8.11 -7.48
N SER A 101 3.98 9.22 -8.21
CA SER A 101 3.02 9.31 -9.32
C SER A 101 3.37 8.31 -10.44
N PHE A 102 4.66 8.17 -10.79
CA PHE A 102 5.11 7.16 -11.75
C PHE A 102 4.84 5.73 -11.26
N ILE A 103 5.06 5.44 -9.97
CA ILE A 103 4.77 4.12 -9.40
C ILE A 103 3.27 3.82 -9.50
N ILE A 104 2.39 4.80 -9.18
CA ILE A 104 0.92 4.63 -9.29
C ILE A 104 0.50 4.41 -10.74
N ILE A 105 1.03 5.20 -11.68
CA ILE A 105 0.70 5.07 -13.11
C ILE A 105 1.15 3.70 -13.63
N GLY A 106 2.39 3.30 -13.34
CA GLY A 106 2.90 1.97 -13.70
C GLY A 106 2.07 0.85 -13.11
N ALA A 107 1.63 1.01 -11.85
CA ALA A 107 0.75 0.06 -11.21
C ALA A 107 -0.63 -0.04 -11.90
N ALA A 108 -1.24 1.09 -12.23
CA ALA A 108 -2.53 1.14 -12.92
C ALA A 108 -2.46 0.49 -14.32
N LEU A 109 -1.37 0.70 -15.05
CA LEU A 109 -1.13 0.08 -16.35
C LEU A 109 -1.01 -1.44 -16.26
N ILE A 110 -0.32 -1.97 -15.24
CA ILE A 110 -0.19 -3.42 -15.03
C ILE A 110 -1.53 -4.03 -14.60
N GLY A 111 -2.22 -3.41 -13.64
CA GLY A 111 -3.48 -3.93 -13.11
C GLY A 111 -4.64 -3.88 -14.11
N GLY A 112 -4.57 -3.00 -15.11
CA GLY A 112 -5.57 -2.92 -16.18
C GLY A 112 -5.42 -3.94 -17.31
N GLY A 113 -4.31 -4.69 -17.35
CA GLY A 113 -3.97 -5.62 -18.41
C GLY A 113 -4.49 -7.04 -18.24
N ASP A 114 -5.34 -7.31 -17.23
CA ASP A 114 -5.88 -8.64 -16.92
C ASP A 114 -6.81 -9.10 -18.07
N HIS A 115 -6.24 -9.82 -19.04
CA HIS A 115 -6.94 -10.49 -20.15
C HIS A 115 -7.02 -12.00 -19.87
#